data_AF-A0A5P2BYW2-F1
#
_entry.id   AF-A0A5P2BYW2-F1
#
_cell.length_a   1.000
_cell.length_b   1.000
_cell.length_c   1.000
_cell.angle_alpha   90.00
_cell.angle_beta   90.00
_cell.angle_gamma   90.00
#
_symmetry.space_group_name_H-M   'P 1'
#
loop_
_entity.id
_entity.type
_entity.pdbx_description
1 polymer ?
#
loop_
_entity_poly.entity_id
_entity_poly.type
_entity_poly.pdbx_seq_one_letter_code
_entity_poly.pdbx_strand_id
1 'polypeptide(L)'
;MADDDSDFFPGDGPSSGISVSLTAGTLQAIRERVGKRGVSAYLEKAAQRQIERDNLDELIADFESVNGPADPAAVDAKRARLTGAPSSGAGAAA
;
A
#
# COMPACT_ATOMS: atom_id res chain seq x y z
N MET A 1 -22.05 -17.70 -24.32
CA MET A 1 -21.89 -16.38 -23.70
C MET A 1 -21.06 -16.63 -22.47
N ALA A 2 -19.79 -16.18 -22.49
CA ALA A 2 -18.83 -16.49 -21.44
C ALA A 2 -19.18 -15.72 -20.17
N ASP A 3 -18.91 -16.35 -19.03
CA ASP A 3 -19.17 -15.87 -17.67
C ASP A 3 -18.55 -14.47 -17.44
N ASP A 4 -19.41 -13.45 -17.29
CA ASP A 4 -19.03 -12.01 -17.26
C ASP A 4 -18.83 -11.47 -15.83
N ASP A 5 -18.81 -12.35 -14.82
CA ASP A 5 -18.47 -12.02 -13.43
C ASP A 5 -17.07 -12.56 -13.09
N SER A 6 -16.06 -12.09 -13.82
CA SER A 6 -14.69 -12.20 -13.32
C SER A 6 -14.38 -10.94 -12.52
N ASP A 7 -14.50 -11.04 -11.20
CA ASP A 7 -13.97 -10.05 -10.26
C ASP A 7 -12.44 -9.99 -10.42
N PHE A 8 -11.97 -9.22 -11.40
CA PHE A 8 -10.55 -8.96 -11.57
C PHE A 8 -10.10 -7.98 -10.50
N PHE A 9 -9.17 -8.41 -9.65
CA PHE A 9 -8.48 -7.50 -8.75
C PHE A 9 -7.43 -6.70 -9.53
N PRO A 10 -6.98 -5.55 -9.01
CA PRO A 10 -5.89 -4.79 -9.64
C PRO A 10 -4.67 -5.67 -9.93
N GLY A 11 -4.33 -5.79 -11.22
CA GLY A 11 -3.22 -6.62 -11.71
C GLY A 11 -3.60 -7.99 -12.26
N ASP A 12 -4.86 -8.39 -12.15
CA ASP A 12 -5.39 -9.60 -12.77
C ASP A 12 -5.90 -9.32 -14.19
N GLY A 13 -6.05 -10.40 -14.97
CA GLY A 13 -6.68 -10.36 -16.28
C GLY A 13 -5.77 -9.92 -17.44
N PRO A 14 -6.32 -9.88 -18.66
CA PRO A 14 -5.57 -9.50 -19.85
C PRO A 14 -5.28 -7.99 -19.89
N SER A 15 -4.08 -7.60 -20.33
CA SER A 15 -3.72 -6.18 -20.48
C SER A 15 -4.42 -5.52 -21.68
N SER A 16 -4.99 -4.33 -21.47
CA SER A 16 -5.51 -3.47 -22.54
C SER A 16 -4.68 -2.18 -22.66
N GLY A 17 -4.34 -1.80 -23.90
CA GLY A 17 -3.57 -0.59 -24.16
C GLY A 17 -4.46 0.66 -24.15
N ILE A 18 -4.15 1.61 -23.27
CA ILE A 18 -4.84 2.91 -23.19
C ILE A 18 -3.86 4.06 -23.45
N SER A 19 -4.40 5.21 -23.88
CA SER A 19 -3.64 6.45 -23.99
C SER A 19 -3.76 7.28 -22.72
N VAL A 20 -2.63 7.62 -22.10
CA VAL A 20 -2.55 8.48 -20.93
C VAL A 20 -1.55 9.60 -21.16
N SER A 21 -1.81 10.77 -20.57
CA SER A 21 -0.92 11.92 -20.65
C SER A 21 -0.11 12.06 -19.36
N LEU A 22 1.18 12.33 -19.49
CA LEU A 22 2.10 12.61 -18.39
C LEU A 22 2.85 13.90 -18.70
N THR A 23 3.19 14.65 -17.65
CA THR A 23 4.13 15.77 -17.81
C THR A 23 5.48 15.23 -18.29
N ALA A 24 6.19 16.04 -19.10
CA ALA A 24 7.47 15.63 -19.68
C ALA A 24 8.49 15.19 -18.61
N GLY A 25 8.55 15.93 -17.48
CA GLY A 25 9.43 15.61 -16.36
C GLY A 25 9.11 14.27 -15.71
N THR A 26 7.82 13.96 -15.48
CA THR A 26 7.42 12.66 -14.92
C THR A 26 7.77 11.51 -15.88
N LEU A 27 7.46 11.67 -17.18
CA LEU A 27 7.78 10.65 -18.17
C LEU A 27 9.30 10.42 -18.29
N GLN A 28 10.10 11.49 -18.21
CA GLN A 28 11.55 11.39 -18.21
C GLN A 28 12.05 10.62 -16.97
N ALA A 29 11.62 11.00 -15.77
CA ALA A 29 12.03 10.34 -14.53
C ALA A 29 11.68 8.83 -14.52
N ILE A 30 10.51 8.46 -15.06
CA ILE A 30 10.13 7.05 -15.20
C ILE A 30 11.08 6.35 -16.19
N ARG A 31 11.30 6.93 -17.37
CA ARG A 31 12.17 6.34 -18.40
C ARG A 31 13.62 6.18 -17.95
N GLU A 32 14.14 7.10 -17.14
CA GLU A 32 15.46 6.98 -16.53
C GLU A 32 15.54 5.79 -15.56
N ARG A 33 14.45 5.49 -14.84
CA ARG A 33 14.38 4.40 -13.88
C ARG A 33 14.20 3.01 -14.51
N VAL A 34 13.33 2.90 -15.52
CA VAL A 34 12.90 1.58 -16.07
C VAL A 34 13.14 1.41 -17.57
N GLY A 35 13.71 2.41 -18.24
CA GLY A 35 13.87 2.43 -19.69
C GLY A 35 12.54 2.63 -20.45
N LYS A 36 12.63 2.80 -21.77
CA LYS A 36 11.44 3.08 -22.63
C LYS A 36 10.42 1.94 -22.63
N ARG A 37 10.88 0.68 -22.60
CA ARG A 37 10.02 -0.52 -22.64
C ARG A 37 9.39 -0.83 -21.28
N GLY A 38 9.91 -0.28 -20.19
CA GLY A 38 9.42 -0.52 -18.83
C GLY A 38 8.31 0.42 -18.38
N VAL A 39 7.99 1.47 -19.16
CA VAL A 39 7.04 2.52 -18.74
C VAL A 39 5.65 1.94 -18.41
N SER A 40 5.09 1.10 -19.28
CA SER A 40 3.76 0.51 -19.03
C SER A 40 3.72 -0.34 -17.77
N ALA A 41 4.72 -1.22 -17.57
CA ALA A 41 4.82 -2.06 -16.38
C ALA A 41 5.04 -1.23 -15.09
N TYR A 42 5.74 -0.09 -15.20
CA TYR A 42 5.91 0.82 -14.08
C TYR A 42 4.60 1.51 -13.72
N LEU A 43 3.84 2.00 -14.71
CA LEU A 43 2.55 2.64 -14.49
C LEU A 43 1.52 1.65 -13.93
N GLU A 44 1.49 0.42 -14.43
CA GLU A 44 0.63 -0.65 -13.92
C GLU A 44 0.88 -0.91 -12.43
N LYS A 45 2.15 -1.14 -12.03
CA LYS A 45 2.51 -1.34 -10.63
C LYS A 45 2.24 -0.12 -9.76
N ALA A 46 2.43 1.09 -10.31
CA ALA A 46 2.13 2.32 -9.58
C ALA A 46 0.62 2.47 -9.35
N ALA A 47 -0.21 2.16 -10.35
CA ALA A 47 -1.66 2.19 -10.24
C ALA A 47 -2.16 1.15 -9.23
N GLN A 48 -1.70 -0.11 -9.32
CA GLN A 48 -2.04 -1.15 -8.34
C GLN A 48 -1.70 -0.73 -6.92
N ARG A 49 -0.49 -0.19 -6.70
CA ARG A 49 -0.08 0.31 -5.38
C ARG A 49 -0.94 1.48 -4.90
N GLN A 50 -1.37 2.36 -5.80
CA GLN A 50 -2.22 3.47 -5.41
C GLN A 50 -3.60 2.98 -4.99
N ILE A 51 -4.22 2.09 -5.77
CA ILE A 51 -5.52 1.48 -5.44
C ILE A 51 -5.44 0.72 -4.11
N GLU A 52 -4.36 -0.05 -3.88
CA GLU A 52 -4.16 -0.74 -2.59
C GLU A 52 -4.14 0.24 -1.42
N ARG A 53 -3.47 1.40 -1.58
CA ARG A 53 -3.43 2.42 -0.52
C ARG A 53 -4.78 3.09 -0.31
N ASP A 54 -5.49 3.40 -1.39
CA ASP A 54 -6.82 4.00 -1.30
C ASP A 54 -7.76 3.05 -0.55
N ASN A 55 -7.75 1.75 -0.88
CA ASN A 55 -8.53 0.72 -0.18
C ASN A 55 -8.12 0.58 1.30
N LEU A 56 -6.83 0.67 1.62
CA LEU A 56 -6.36 0.63 3.01
C LEU A 56 -6.82 1.86 3.80
N ASP A 57 -6.79 3.04 3.18
CA ASP A 57 -7.25 4.29 3.79
C ASP A 57 -8.77 4.23 4.06
N GLU A 58 -9.56 3.66 3.15
CA GLU A 58 -10.99 3.39 3.36
C GLU A 58 -11.23 2.45 4.54
N LEU A 59 -10.51 1.32 4.62
CA LEU A 59 -10.63 0.38 5.74
C LEU A 59 -10.25 1.01 7.08
N ILE A 60 -9.22 1.86 7.10
CA ILE A 60 -8.82 2.60 8.30
C ILE A 60 -9.92 3.58 8.70
N ALA A 61 -10.45 4.36 7.75
CA ALA A 61 -11.51 5.33 8.03
C ALA A 61 -12.77 4.66 8.60
N ASP A 62 -13.17 3.51 8.04
CA ASP A 62 -14.29 2.72 8.54
C ASP A 62 -14.04 2.22 9.96
N PHE A 63 -12.84 1.69 10.24
CA PHE A 63 -12.47 1.24 11.58
C PHE A 63 -12.51 2.39 12.60
N GLU A 64 -11.94 3.55 12.25
CA GLU A 64 -11.90 4.74 13.10
C GLU A 64 -13.29 5.34 13.33
N SER A 65 -14.20 5.25 12.35
CA SER A 65 -15.59 5.71 12.52
C SER A 65 -16.33 4.97 13.64
N VAL A 66 -16.02 3.68 13.83
CA VAL A 66 -16.65 2.81 14.82
C VAL A 66 -15.93 2.86 16.17
N ASN A 67 -14.59 2.94 16.17
CA ASN A 67 -13.78 2.72 17.37
C ASN A 67 -13.02 3.98 17.85
N GLY A 68 -13.02 5.05 17.05
CA GLY A 68 -12.08 6.17 17.19
C GLY A 68 -10.68 5.82 16.66
N PRO A 69 -9.79 6.83 16.54
CA PRO A 69 -8.42 6.63 16.11
C PRO A 69 -7.65 5.76 17.12
N ALA A 70 -6.72 4.95 16.61
CA ALA A 70 -5.89 4.11 17.48
C ALA A 70 -4.95 4.96 18.35
N ASP A 71 -4.89 4.68 19.66
CA ASP A 71 -3.93 5.31 20.57
C ASP A 71 -2.50 4.78 20.31
N PRO A 72 -1.56 5.63 19.84
CA PRO A 72 -0.19 5.20 19.55
C PRO A 72 0.52 4.57 20.75
N ALA A 73 0.30 5.08 21.96
CA ALA A 73 0.94 4.55 23.16
C ALA A 73 0.44 3.14 23.49
N ALA A 74 -0.88 2.91 23.35
CA ALA A 74 -1.46 1.59 23.51
C ALA A 74 -0.97 0.60 22.45
N VAL A 75 -0.81 1.05 21.19
CA VAL A 75 -0.26 0.23 20.09
C VAL A 75 1.18 -0.19 20.40
N ASP A 76 2.04 0.76 20.79
CA ASP A 76 3.43 0.46 21.12
C ASP A 76 3.56 -0.46 22.34
N ALA A 77 2.73 -0.26 23.37
CA ALA A 77 2.68 -1.14 24.54
C ALA A 77 2.23 -2.58 24.19
N LYS A 78 1.35 -2.75 23.20
CA LYS A 78 0.97 -4.07 22.67
C LYS A 78 2.09 -4.67 21.82
N ARG A 79 2.74 -3.87 20.97
CA ARG A 79 3.87 -4.29 20.13
C ARG A 79 5.04 -4.80 20.98
N ALA A 80 5.41 -4.08 22.04
CA ALA A 80 6.48 -4.48 22.96
C ALA A 80 6.19 -5.84 23.63
N ARG A 81 4.93 -6.09 23.99
CA ARG A 81 4.49 -7.39 24.53
C ARG A 81 4.57 -8.51 23.49
N LEU A 82 4.24 -8.23 22.23
CA LEU A 82 4.26 -9.20 21.13
C LEU A 82 5.67 -9.57 20.68
N THR A 83 6.60 -8.60 20.64
CA THR A 83 7.97 -8.83 20.15
C THR A 83 8.94 -9.24 21.26
N GLY A 84 8.48 -9.36 22.51
CA GLY A 84 9.29 -9.81 23.64
C GLY A 84 10.45 -8.88 23.98
N ALA A 85 10.36 -7.59 23.64
CA ALA A 85 11.39 -6.63 24.02
C ALA A 85 11.49 -6.60 25.56
N PRO A 86 12.68 -6.89 26.14
CA PRO A 86 12.82 -6.87 27.58
C PRO A 86 12.53 -5.46 28.06
N SER A 87 11.64 -5.33 29.05
CA SER A 87 11.46 -4.09 29.78
C SER A 87 12.81 -3.68 30.35
N SER A 88 13.51 -2.76 29.68
CA SER A 88 14.70 -2.14 30.23
C SER A 88 14.24 -1.23 31.38
N GLY A 89 14.29 -1.75 32.60
CA GLY A 89 14.18 -0.97 33.83
C GLY A 89 13.39 -1.61 34.96
N ALA A 90 14.09 -2.35 35.84
CA ALA A 90 13.94 -2.42 37.31
C ALA A 90 14.52 -3.76 37.81
N GLY A 91 15.54 -3.86 38.65
CA GLY A 91 16.34 -2.90 39.39
C GLY A 91 17.53 -3.63 40.04
N ALA A 92 18.55 -2.88 40.43
CA ALA A 92 19.73 -3.36 41.13
C ALA A 92 19.41 -3.95 42.52
N ALA A 93 20.04 -5.09 42.85
CA ALA A 93 20.43 -5.55 44.20
C ALA A 93 21.06 -6.94 44.05
N ALA A 94 22.07 -7.39 44.80
CA ALA A 94 23.11 -6.82 45.66
C ALA A 94 24.14 -7.95 45.78
#